data_AF-A0A1Q6W4L6-F1
#
_entry.id   AF-A0A1Q6W4L6-F1
#
_cell.length_a   1.000
_cell.length_b   1.000
_cell.length_c   1.000
_cell.angle_alpha   90.00
_cell.angle_beta   90.00
_cell.angle_gamma   90.00
#
_symmetry.space_group_name_H-M   'P 1'
#
loop_
_entity.id
_entity.type
_entity.pdbx_description
1 polymer ?
#
loop_
_entity_poly.entity_id
_entity_poly.type
_entity_poly.pdbx_seq_one_letter_code
_entity_poly.pdbx_strand_id
1 'polypeptide(L)' 'MIRAAQAAKTRGVTVVGFVGHSGGRLKDLSDVVLIVPSDDTARIQEIHLAIEHLICGMVEERLAT' A
#
# COMPACT_ATOMS: atom_id res chain seq x y z
N MET A 1 -0.55 4.51 11.06
CA MET A 1 0.35 4.04 9.99
C MET A 1 1.81 3.95 10.41
N ILE A 2 2.54 5.05 10.68
CA ILE A 2 3.99 4.99 10.98
C ILE A 2 4.36 4.03 12.12
N ARG A 3 3.71 4.14 13.28
CA ARG A 3 3.98 3.22 14.42
C ARG A 3 3.63 1.77 14.09
N ALA A 4 2.60 1.54 13.26
CA ALA A 4 2.22 0.21 12.82
C ALA A 4 3.27 -0.39 11.87
N ALA A 5 3.78 0.39 10.92
CA ALA A 5 4.86 -0.04 10.03
C ALA A 5 6.15 -0.35 10.81
N GLN A 6 6.50 0.47 11.80
CA GLN A 6 7.62 0.19 12.70
C GLN A 6 7.42 -1.11 13.48
N ALA A 7 6.23 -1.32 14.06
CA ALA A 7 5.90 -2.55 14.77
C ALA A 7 5.93 -3.78 13.86
N ALA A 8 5.41 -3.68 12.63
CA ALA A 8 5.45 -4.74 11.62
C ALA A 8 6.90 -5.11 11.28
N LYS A 9 7.77 -4.12 11.03
CA LYS A 9 9.21 -4.34 10.81
C LYS A 9 9.89 -5.05 11.98
N THR A 10 9.60 -4.66 13.24
CA THR A 10 10.16 -5.35 14.41
C THR A 10 9.71 -6.82 14.54
N ARG A 11 8.62 -7.19 13.87
CA ARG A 11 8.06 -8.55 13.88
C ARG A 11 8.38 -9.34 12.60
N GLY A 12 9.19 -8.79 11.70
CA GLY A 12 9.50 -9.44 10.41
C GLY A 12 8.31 -9.54 9.46
N VAL A 13 7.28 -8.70 9.63
CA VAL A 13 6.10 -8.65 8.75
C VAL A 13 6.37 -7.67 7.62
N THR A 14 6.21 -8.14 6.38
CA THR A 14 6.30 -7.30 5.17
C THR A 14 5.29 -6.16 5.21
N VAL A 15 5.74 -4.94 4.93
CA VAL A 15 4.92 -3.73 4.89
C VAL A 15 4.74 -3.28 3.45
N VAL A 16 3.49 -3.31 2.96
CA VAL A 16 3.11 -2.70 1.67
C VAL A 16 2.45 -1.34 1.96
N GLY A 17 3.07 -0.26 1.49
CA GLY A 17 2.62 1.12 1.72
C GLY A 17 1.80 1.67 0.56
N PHE A 18 0.52 1.92 0.80
CA PHE A 18 -0.34 2.68 -0.10
C PHE A 18 -0.27 4.15 0.28
N VAL A 19 0.31 4.97 -0.59
CA VAL A 19 0.58 6.38 -0.30
C VAL A 19 0.26 7.26 -1.51
N GLY A 20 0.10 8.56 -1.27
CA GLY A 20 -0.07 9.58 -2.30
C GLY A 20 0.99 10.67 -2.21
N HIS A 21 0.89 11.71 -3.03
CA HIS A 21 1.88 12.78 -3.14
C HIS A 21 3.30 12.21 -3.34
N SER A 22 4.25 12.58 -2.47
CA SER A 22 5.64 12.09 -2.46
C SER A 22 5.86 10.83 -1.61
N GLY A 23 4.79 10.28 -1.01
CA GLY A 23 4.82 9.07 -0.20
C GLY A 23 5.10 9.27 1.30
N GLY A 24 5.59 10.46 1.67
CA GLY A 24 5.85 10.84 3.06
C GLY A 24 6.71 9.84 3.84
N ARG A 25 6.59 9.85 5.17
CA ARG A 25 7.40 8.98 6.06
C ARG A 25 7.09 7.50 5.94
N LEU A 26 5.93 7.13 5.38
CA LEU A 26 5.54 5.72 5.28
C LEU A 26 6.33 5.02 4.16
N LYS A 27 6.66 5.73 3.08
CA LYS A 27 7.49 5.25 1.97
C LYS A 27 8.78 4.58 2.46
N ASP A 28 9.51 5.22 3.37
CA ASP A 28 10.81 4.71 3.86
C ASP A 28 10.65 3.54 4.85
N LEU A 29 9.45 3.34 5.38
CA LEU A 29 9.13 2.27 6.33
C LEU A 29 8.49 1.05 5.66
N SER A 30 8.16 1.15 4.38
CA SER A 30 7.55 0.09 3.60
C SER A 30 8.60 -0.68 2.78
N ASP A 31 8.35 -1.97 2.57
CA ASP A 31 9.18 -2.84 1.73
C ASP A 31 8.75 -2.76 0.25
N VAL A 32 7.44 -2.57 0.03
CA VAL A 32 6.85 -2.27 -1.28
C VAL A 32 6.04 -0.98 -1.15
N VAL A 33 6.19 -0.06 -2.10
CA VAL A 33 5.49 1.23 -2.07
C VAL A 33 4.67 1.42 -3.33
N LEU A 34 3.38 1.68 -3.14
CA LEU A 34 2.44 2.04 -4.20
C LEU A 34 2.09 3.52 -4.03
N ILE A 35 2.80 4.37 -4.79
CA ILE A 35 2.62 5.82 -4.77
C ILE A 35 1.65 6.24 -5.87
N VAL A 36 0.53 6.86 -5.49
CA VAL A 36 -0.36 7.56 -6.44
C VAL A 36 0.16 8.99 -6.62
N PRO A 37 0.61 9.38 -7.83
CA PRO A 37 1.22 10.69 -8.08
C PRO A 37 0.15 11.77 -8.24
N SER A 38 -0.56 12.06 -7.15
CA SER A 38 -1.58 13.11 -7.09
C SER A 38 -1.53 13.79 -5.74
N ASP A 39 -1.89 15.08 -5.73
CA ASP A 39 -2.07 15.87 -4.52
C ASP A 39 -3.54 15.91 -4.05
N ASP A 40 -4.47 15.37 -4.85
CA ASP A 40 -5.88 15.26 -4.48
C ASP A 40 -6.12 13.96 -3.70
N THR A 41 -6.45 14.11 -2.42
CA THR A 41 -6.70 12.97 -1.52
C THR A 41 -7.85 12.08 -2.00
N ALA A 42 -8.91 12.66 -2.59
CA ALA A 42 -10.02 11.86 -3.11
C ALA A 42 -9.59 11.02 -4.32
N ARG A 43 -8.78 11.60 -5.23
CA ARG A 43 -8.22 10.82 -6.35
C ARG A 43 -7.27 9.72 -5.85
N ILE A 44 -6.44 10.02 -4.86
CA ILE A 44 -5.54 9.04 -4.25
C ILE A 44 -6.33 7.84 -3.71
N GLN A 45 -7.39 8.10 -2.94
CA GLN A 45 -8.21 7.05 -2.33
C GLN A 45 -8.95 6.19 -3.37
N GLU A 46 -9.49 6.79 -4.42
CA GLU A 46 -10.15 6.02 -5.48
C GLU A 46 -9.18 5.10 -6.23
N ILE A 47 -7.96 5.56 -6.49
CA ILE A 47 -6.94 4.73 -7.11
C ILE A 47 -6.46 3.63 -6.15
N HIS A 48 -6.32 3.92 -4.86
CA HIS A 48 -6.02 2.89 -3.86
C HIS A 48 -7.09 1.80 -3.84
N LEU A 49 -8.38 2.16 -3.86
CA LEU A 49 -9.48 1.20 -3.91
C LEU A 49 -9.41 0.33 -5.17
N ALA A 50 -9.15 0.92 -6.34
CA ALA A 50 -9.00 0.16 -7.58
C ALA A 50 -7.82 -0.82 -7.53
N ILE A 51 -6.68 -0.41 -6.95
CA ILE A 51 -5.51 -1.26 -6.75
C ILE A 51 -5.81 -2.41 -5.78
N GLU A 52 -6.50 -2.14 -4.67
CA GLU A 52 -6.91 -3.16 -3.70
C GLU A 52 -7.78 -4.23 -4.37
N HIS A 53 -8.77 -3.83 -5.18
CA HIS A 53 -9.59 -4.76 -5.94
C HIS A 53 -8.80 -5.60 -6.96
N LEU A 54 -7.84 -4.98 -7.65
CA LEU A 54 -6.96 -5.69 -8.58
C LEU A 54 -6.13 -6.76 -7.85
N ILE A 55 -5.56 -6.42 -6.68
CA ILE A 55 -4.80 -7.37 -5.87
C ILE A 55 -5.68 -8.54 -5.44
N CYS A 56 -6.89 -8.28 -4.95
CA CYS A 56 -7.83 -9.35 -4.59
C CYS A 56 -8.10 -10.27 -5.78
N GLY A 57 -8.40 -9.72 -6.96
CA GLY A 57 -8.64 -10.52 -8.17
C GLY A 57 -7.44 -11.37 -8.58
N MET A 58 -6.22 -10.81 -8.52
CA MET A 58 -4.99 -11.54 -8.81
C MET A 58 -4.73 -12.67 -7.80
N VAL A 59 -5.00 -12.43 -6.51
CA VAL A 59 -4.85 -13.45 -5.46
C VAL A 59 -5.86 -14.56 -5.65
N GLU A 60 -7.12 -14.24 -5.94
CA GLU A 60 -8.18 -15.20 -6.23
C GLU A 60 -7.82 -16.08 -7.43
N GLU A 61 -7.42 -15.48 -8.55
CA GLU A 61 -6.97 -16.21 -9.74
C GLU A 61 -5.79 -17.15 -9.44
N ARG A 62 -4.85 -16.69 -8.60
CA ARG A 62 -3.65 -17.48 -8.27
C ARG A 62 -3.93 -18.63 -7.30
N LEU A 63 -4.95 -18.51 -6.44
CA LEU A 63 -5.33 -19.51 -5.45
C LEU A 63 -6.44 -20.46 -5.93
N ALA A 64 -7.20 -20.08 -6.96
CA ALA A 64 -8.25 -20.92 -7.56
C ALA A 64 -7.73 -22.11 -8.39
N THR A 65 -6.43 -22.40 -8.33
CA THR A 65 -5.78 -23.60 -8.89
C THR A 65 -5.83 -24.79 -7.95
#